data_AF-A0A7X6P9G2-F1
#
_entry.id   AF-A0A7X6P9G2-F1
#
_cell.length_a   1.000
_cell.length_b   1.000
_cell.length_c   1.000
_cell.angle_alpha   90.00
_cell.angle_beta   90.00
_cell.angle_gamma   90.00
#
_symmetry.space_group_name_H-M   'P 1'
#
loop_
_entity.id
_entity.type
_entity.pdbx_description
1 polymer ?
#
loop_
_entity_poly.entity_id
_entity_poly.type
_entity_poly.pdbx_seq_one_letter_code
_entity_poly.pdbx_strand_id
1 'polypeptide(L)'
;QALVSEGKLSSGHARAILSIDPEYQLLFAQHIIKYHLTVRQAEEKAKTFVHQQEKPKSQETNPEILKSLEKDLHKILGLKVKVKERGGKGKITLEYSSPEELKHLKELLNTLRRD
;
A
#
# COMPACT_ATOMS: atom_id res chain seq x y z
N GLN A 1 10.91 20.38 19.95
CA GLN A 1 11.85 21.32 19.30
C GLN A 1 13.19 20.69 18.87
N ALA A 2 13.35 19.35 18.80
CA ALA A 2 14.67 18.74 18.52
C ALA A 2 15.03 18.61 17.02
N LEU A 3 14.06 18.32 16.14
CA LEU A 3 14.33 17.96 14.73
C LEU A 3 14.76 19.15 13.84
N VAL A 4 14.47 20.38 14.25
CA VAL A 4 14.86 21.61 13.54
C VAL A 4 16.32 21.96 13.86
N SER A 5 16.77 21.71 15.09
CA SER A 5 18.15 21.96 15.51
C SER A 5 19.15 20.97 14.91
N GLU A 6 18.71 19.78 14.48
CA GLU A 6 19.56 18.78 13.81
C GLU A 6 19.74 19.03 12.29
N GLY A 7 19.18 20.11 11.73
CA GLY A 7 19.28 20.42 10.30
C GLY A 7 18.46 19.51 9.38
N LYS A 8 17.69 18.57 9.95
CA LYS A 8 16.84 17.62 9.21
C LYS A 8 15.53 18.25 8.71
N LEU A 9 15.09 19.36 9.32
CA LEU A 9 13.90 20.10 8.95
C LEU A 9 14.18 21.60 8.96
N SER A 10 13.87 22.28 7.85
CA SER A 10 13.97 23.74 7.78
C SER A 10 12.82 24.44 8.53
N SER A 11 12.99 25.74 8.82
CA SER A 11 11.95 26.59 9.42
C SER A 11 10.62 26.56 8.65
N GLY A 12 10.67 26.42 7.32
CA GLY A 12 9.48 26.25 6.49
C GLY A 12 8.74 24.92 6.76
N HIS A 13 9.47 23.83 6.99
CA HIS A 13 8.86 22.56 7.38
C HIS A 13 8.20 22.62 8.75
N ALA A 14 8.82 23.33 9.71
CA ALA A 14 8.23 23.52 11.03
C ALA A 14 6.87 24.21 10.95
N ARG A 15 6.71 25.20 10.05
CA ARG A 15 5.42 25.88 9.84
C ARG A 15 4.35 24.95 9.26
N ALA A 16 4.71 24.10 8.30
CA ALA A 16 3.81 23.09 7.75
C ALA A 16 3.40 22.05 8.80
N ILE A 17 4.31 21.64 9.69
CA ILE A 17 4.01 20.71 10.78
C ILE A 17 3.09 21.36 11.82
N LEU A 18 3.28 22.63 12.14
CA LEU A 18 2.41 23.34 13.08
C LEU A 18 0.99 23.58 12.55
N SER A 19 0.79 23.48 11.23
CA SER A 19 -0.53 23.64 10.60
C SER A 19 -1.43 22.40 10.67
N ILE A 20 -0.95 21.28 11.24
CA ILE A 20 -1.74 20.06 11.46
C ILE A 20 -1.98 19.82 12.95
N ASP A 21 -2.97 18.98 13.26
CA ASP A 21 -3.38 18.70 14.65
C ASP A 21 -2.21 18.15 15.49
N PRO A 22 -2.10 18.55 16.77
CA PRO A 22 -0.98 18.20 17.66
C PRO A 22 -0.65 16.70 17.70
N GLU A 23 -1.68 15.85 17.65
CA GLU A 23 -1.57 14.40 17.70
C GLU A 23 -0.82 13.82 16.49
N TYR A 24 -0.83 14.51 15.35
CA TYR A 24 -0.24 14.05 14.09
C TYR A 24 1.07 14.75 13.72
N GLN A 25 1.48 15.78 14.47
CA GLN A 25 2.70 16.56 14.22
C GLN A 25 3.96 15.71 14.19
N LEU A 26 4.08 14.78 15.14
CA LEU A 26 5.24 13.90 15.23
C LEU A 26 5.31 12.93 14.05
N LEU A 27 4.18 12.32 13.69
CA LEU A 27 4.07 11.39 12.56
C LEU A 27 4.37 12.10 11.23
N PHE A 28 3.88 13.32 11.07
CA PHE A 28 4.13 14.12 9.87
C PHE A 28 5.58 14.56 9.75
N ALA A 29 6.21 14.96 10.86
CA ALA A 29 7.63 15.28 10.89
C ALA A 29 8.49 14.08 10.45
N GLN A 30 8.18 12.88 10.96
CA GLN A 30 8.84 11.64 10.53
C GLN A 30 8.58 11.33 9.05
N HIS A 31 7.38 11.60 8.55
CA HIS A 31 7.03 11.42 7.15
C HIS A 31 7.83 12.35 6.23
N ILE A 32 7.94 13.63 6.57
CA ILE A 32 8.76 14.61 5.83
C ILE A 32 10.21 14.15 5.75
N ILE A 33 10.78 13.67 6.86
CA ILE A 33 12.16 13.17 6.92
C ILE A 33 12.30 11.88 6.10
N LYS A 34 11.38 10.92 6.25
CA LYS A 34 11.41 9.64 5.54
C LYS A 34 11.34 9.81 4.02
N TYR A 35 10.52 10.76 3.56
CA TYR A 35 10.29 11.00 2.13
C TYR A 35 11.05 12.20 1.56
N HIS A 36 11.92 12.85 2.37
CA HIS A 36 12.71 14.01 1.97
C HIS A 36 11.86 15.08 1.25
N LEU A 37 10.68 15.38 1.81
CA LEU A 37 9.76 16.34 1.19
C LEU A 37 10.39 17.73 1.20
N THR A 38 10.15 18.49 0.13
CA THR A 38 10.48 19.92 0.09
C THR A 38 9.45 20.73 0.87
N VAL A 39 9.78 21.98 1.24
CA VAL A 39 8.87 22.86 2.02
C VAL A 39 7.50 23.00 1.34
N ARG A 40 7.48 23.23 0.02
CA ARG A 40 6.23 23.34 -0.76
C ARG A 40 5.44 22.03 -0.73
N GLN A 41 6.11 20.90 -0.92
CA GLN A 41 5.46 19.59 -0.84
C GLN A 41 4.91 19.30 0.56
N ALA A 42 5.62 19.69 1.61
CA ALA A 42 5.16 19.56 3.00
C ALA A 42 3.94 20.45 3.25
N GLU A 43 3.91 21.68 2.77
CA GLU A 43 2.73 22.56 2.89
C GLU A 43 1.50 22.01 2.14
N GLU A 44 1.68 21.51 0.92
CA GLU A 44 0.60 20.84 0.17
C GLU A 44 0.15 19.55 0.87
N LYS A 45 1.10 18.79 1.42
CA LYS A 45 0.81 17.54 2.12
C LYS A 45 0.09 17.79 3.44
N ALA A 46 0.44 18.84 4.18
CA ALA A 46 -0.21 19.20 5.44
C ALA A 46 -1.73 19.37 5.28
N LYS A 47 -2.16 19.98 4.17
CA LYS A 47 -3.60 20.16 3.83
C LYS A 47 -4.36 18.84 3.63
N THR A 48 -3.67 17.79 3.21
CA THR A 48 -4.28 16.48 2.89
C THR A 48 -3.93 15.39 3.92
N PHE A 49 -3.02 15.69 4.86
CA PHE A 49 -2.48 14.72 5.81
C PHE A 49 -3.54 14.23 6.80
N VAL A 50 -4.44 15.12 7.23
CA VAL A 50 -5.58 14.79 8.11
C VAL A 50 -6.57 13.84 7.41
N HIS A 51 -6.79 14.02 6.10
CA HIS A 51 -7.70 13.18 5.31
C HIS A 51 -7.10 11.84 4.85
N GLN A 52 -5.78 11.67 4.88
CA GLN A 52 -5.13 10.44 4.42
C GLN A 52 -4.88 9.40 5.52
N GLN A 53 -5.00 9.76 6.80
CA GLN A 53 -4.76 8.80 7.88
C GLN A 53 -5.87 7.77 8.08
N GLU A 54 -7.07 7.99 7.52
CA GLU A 54 -8.10 6.95 7.43
C GLU A 54 -7.76 5.83 6.43
N LYS A 55 -6.65 5.93 5.69
CA LYS A 55 -6.15 4.82 4.87
C LYS A 55 -4.75 4.43 5.32
N PRO A 56 -4.59 3.33 6.08
CA PRO A 56 -3.26 2.84 6.41
C PRO A 56 -2.47 2.68 5.13
N LYS A 57 -1.30 3.32 5.09
CA LYS A 57 -0.32 3.18 4.02
C LYS A 57 0.27 1.79 4.15
N SER A 58 -0.48 0.84 3.62
CA SER A 58 -0.08 -0.54 3.39
C SER A 58 1.39 -0.62 3.01
N GLN A 59 2.15 -1.43 3.75
CA GLN A 59 3.43 -1.96 3.30
C GLN A 59 3.28 -2.46 1.87
N GLU A 60 4.05 -1.90 0.95
CA GLU A 60 4.11 -2.39 -0.43
C GLU A 60 4.76 -3.76 -0.41
N THR A 61 3.97 -4.80 -0.63
CA THR A 61 4.45 -6.16 -0.81
C THR A 61 5.36 -6.19 -2.04
N ASN A 62 6.51 -6.86 -1.92
CA ASN A 62 7.51 -6.91 -2.99
C ASN A 62 6.85 -7.40 -4.30
N PRO A 63 6.81 -6.57 -5.36
CA PRO A 63 6.09 -6.89 -6.59
C PRO A 63 6.62 -8.15 -7.29
N GLU A 64 7.86 -8.53 -7.03
CA GLU A 64 8.49 -9.72 -7.62
C GLU A 64 7.92 -11.02 -7.05
N ILE A 65 7.66 -11.05 -5.74
CA ILE A 65 7.02 -12.18 -5.05
C ILE A 65 5.58 -12.36 -5.54
N LEU A 66 4.85 -11.24 -5.67
CA LEU A 66 3.47 -11.25 -6.17
C LEU A 66 3.39 -11.78 -7.61
N LYS A 67 4.32 -11.37 -8.48
CA LYS A 67 4.38 -11.88 -9.87
C LYS A 67 4.68 -13.37 -9.94
N SER A 68 5.56 -13.88 -9.07
CA SER A 68 5.82 -15.33 -9.01
C SER A 68 4.56 -16.09 -8.63
N LEU A 69 3.89 -15.65 -7.56
CA LEU A 69 2.61 -16.20 -7.11
C LEU A 69 1.53 -16.17 -8.20
N GLU A 70 1.41 -15.05 -8.92
CA GLU A 70 0.49 -14.94 -10.07
C GLU A 70 0.80 -15.98 -11.14
N LYS A 71 2.09 -16.19 -11.46
CA LYS A 71 2.52 -17.14 -12.48
C LYS A 71 2.28 -18.59 -12.06
N ASP A 72 2.51 -18.91 -10.78
CA ASP A 72 2.28 -20.26 -10.26
C ASP A 72 0.78 -20.57 -10.16
N LEU A 73 -0.03 -19.62 -9.67
CA LEU A 73 -1.49 -19.77 -9.64
C LEU A 73 -2.08 -19.86 -11.05
N HIS A 74 -1.54 -19.11 -12.02
CA HIS A 74 -1.92 -19.23 -13.42
C HIS A 74 -1.63 -20.62 -13.99
N LYS A 75 -0.48 -21.22 -13.66
CA LYS A 75 -0.14 -22.59 -14.09
C LYS A 75 -1.06 -23.64 -13.48
N ILE A 76 -1.43 -23.48 -12.21
CA ILE A 76 -2.28 -24.46 -11.49
C ILE A 76 -3.73 -24.35 -11.94
N LEU A 77 -4.26 -23.13 -12.02
CA LEU A 77 -5.68 -22.88 -12.28
C LEU A 77 -6.00 -22.79 -13.77
N GLY A 78 -5.00 -22.55 -14.63
CA GLY A 78 -5.21 -22.29 -16.06
C GLY A 78 -5.95 -20.98 -16.34
N LEU A 79 -6.05 -20.10 -15.34
CA LEU A 79 -6.79 -18.84 -15.41
C LEU A 79 -5.86 -17.65 -15.21
N LYS A 80 -6.29 -16.50 -15.70
CA LYS A 80 -5.59 -15.24 -15.47
C LYS A 80 -5.77 -14.81 -14.01
N VAL A 81 -4.67 -14.82 -13.27
CA VAL A 81 -4.63 -14.48 -11.85
C VAL A 81 -3.96 -13.13 -11.65
N LYS A 82 -4.57 -12.28 -10.83
CA LYS A 82 -3.96 -11.05 -10.32
C LYS A 82 -3.94 -11.08 -8.80
N VAL A 83 -2.77 -10.89 -8.20
CA VAL A 83 -2.58 -10.84 -6.76
C VAL A 83 -2.19 -9.42 -6.37
N LYS A 84 -3.03 -8.79 -5.54
CA LYS A 84 -2.75 -7.49 -4.96
C LYS A 84 -2.72 -7.63 -3.45
N GLU A 85 -1.60 -7.32 -2.85
CA GLU A 85 -1.49 -7.27 -1.39
C GLU A 85 -1.30 -5.84 -0.94
N ARG A 86 -2.05 -5.45 0.09
CA ARG A 86 -2.02 -4.11 0.66
C ARG A 86 -2.06 -4.22 2.20
N GLY A 87 -0.90 -4.17 2.86
CA GLY A 87 -0.80 -3.94 4.31
C GLY A 87 -1.27 -5.13 5.12
N GLY A 88 -0.79 -6.32 4.74
CA GLY A 88 -1.18 -7.60 5.36
C GLY A 88 -2.53 -8.15 4.88
N LYS A 89 -3.26 -7.44 4.00
CA LYS A 89 -4.48 -7.95 3.35
C LYS A 89 -4.22 -8.21 1.87
N GLY A 90 -4.37 -9.47 1.44
CA GLY A 90 -4.27 -9.89 0.06
C GLY A 90 -5.64 -9.97 -0.63
N LYS A 91 -5.69 -9.57 -1.91
CA LYS A 91 -6.81 -9.81 -2.82
C LYS A 91 -6.30 -10.56 -4.04
N ILE A 92 -6.84 -11.75 -4.25
CA ILE A 92 -6.62 -12.54 -5.47
C ILE A 92 -7.84 -12.33 -6.37
N THR A 93 -7.61 -12.00 -7.63
CA THR A 93 -8.64 -11.84 -8.64
C THR A 93 -8.39 -12.85 -9.75
N LEU A 94 -9.41 -13.66 -10.04
CA LEU A 94 -9.40 -14.65 -11.12
C LEU A 94 -10.29 -14.11 -12.25
N GLU A 95 -9.73 -14.04 -13.45
CA GLU A 95 -10.43 -13.59 -14.65
C GLU A 95 -10.58 -14.80 -15.58
N TYR A 96 -11.82 -15.10 -15.98
CA TYR A 96 -12.17 -16.17 -16.90
C TYR A 96 -12.77 -15.57 -18.17
N SER A 97 -12.47 -16.18 -19.31
CA SER A 97 -12.93 -15.76 -20.63
C SER A 97 -14.04 -16.68 -21.17
N SER A 98 -14.22 -17.86 -20.59
CA SER A 98 -15.23 -18.83 -21.03
C SER A 98 -16.01 -19.45 -19.85
N PRO A 99 -17.25 -19.91 -20.09
CA PRO A 99 -17.99 -20.65 -19.08
C PRO A 99 -17.36 -22.02 -18.75
N GLU A 100 -16.54 -22.56 -19.66
CA GLU A 100 -15.81 -23.82 -19.46
C GLU A 100 -14.68 -23.65 -18.45
N GLU A 101 -13.95 -22.54 -18.52
CA GLU A 101 -12.92 -22.14 -17.54
C GLU A 101 -13.49 -22.05 -16.12
N LEU A 102 -14.70 -21.49 -15.97
CA LEU A 102 -15.38 -21.40 -14.69
C LEU A 102 -15.79 -22.79 -14.15
N LYS A 103 -16.23 -23.69 -15.03
CA LYS A 103 -16.54 -25.08 -14.64
C LYS A 103 -15.29 -25.82 -14.18
N HIS A 104 -14.19 -25.68 -14.92
CA HIS A 104 -12.91 -26.30 -14.57
C HIS A 104 -12.39 -25.78 -13.22
N LEU A 105 -12.49 -24.47 -12.95
CA LEU A 105 -12.17 -23.91 -11.64
C LEU A 105 -13.00 -24.53 -10.52
N LYS A 106 -14.31 -24.71 -10.74
CA LYS A 106 -15.20 -25.36 -9.76
C LYS A 106 -14.76 -26.79 -9.47
N GLU A 107 -14.35 -27.55 -10.49
CA GLU A 107 -13.86 -28.92 -10.32
C GLU A 107 -12.55 -28.96 -9.54
N LEU A 108 -11.59 -28.09 -9.88
CA LEU A 108 -10.31 -27.94 -9.17
C LEU A 108 -10.50 -27.56 -7.69
N LEU A 109 -11.46 -26.68 -7.37
CA LEU A 109 -11.76 -26.34 -5.98
C LEU A 109 -12.42 -27.50 -5.22
N ASN A 110 -13.16 -28.37 -5.91
CA ASN A 110 -13.83 -29.51 -5.29
C ASN A 110 -12.86 -30.66 -4.99
N THR A 111 -11.81 -30.83 -5.81
CA THR A 111 -10.74 -31.81 -5.52
C THR A 111 -9.93 -31.41 -4.30
N LEU A 112 -9.62 -30.12 -4.13
CA LEU A 112 -8.93 -29.58 -2.94
C LEU A 112 -9.69 -29.78 -1.62
N ARG A 113 -11.01 -29.99 -1.66
CA ARG A 113 -11.84 -30.21 -0.47
C ARG A 113 -11.88 -31.67 -0.01
N ARG A 114 -11.34 -32.60 -0.80
CA ARG A 114 -11.45 -34.05 -0.56
C ARG A 114 -10.25 -34.67 0.16
N ASP A 115 -9.19 -33.89 0.40
CA ASP A 115 -8.09 -34.20 1.32
C ASP A 115 -8.29 -33.49 2.66
#